data_AF-A0AAN4ZNM6-F1
#
_entry.id   AF-A0AAN4ZNM6-F1
#
_cell.length_a   1.000
_cell.length_b   1.000
_cell.length_c   1.000
_cell.angle_alpha   90.00
_cell.angle_beta   90.00
_cell.angle_gamma   90.00
#
_symmetry.space_group_name_H-M   'P 1'
#
loop_
_entity.id
_entity.type
_entity.pdbx_description
1 polymer ?
#
loop_
_entity_poly.entity_id
_entity_poly.type
_entity_poly.pdbx_seq_one_letter_code
_entity_poly.pdbx_strand_id
1 'polypeptide(L)'
;MNGHEPNVTHVCKEETECSSLMDTSFRLPIPMTFSPSFATPNVNFKWRLRFEFTISDQFDLEVHEDLENMLQAPMEVSVNRLQWSCDIFVLPSTPFNIALTDESIFI
;
A
#
# COMPACT_ATOMS: atom_id res chain seq x y z
N MET A 1 0.48 30.84 -7.58
CA MET A 1 0.98 30.25 -6.32
C MET A 1 1.81 29.04 -6.72
N ASN A 2 3.13 29.12 -6.58
CA ASN A 2 4.03 28.06 -7.04
C ASN A 2 3.85 26.84 -6.13
N GLY A 3 3.26 25.77 -6.66
CA GLY A 3 3.10 24.51 -5.93
C GLY A 3 4.46 23.86 -5.77
N HIS A 4 5.06 24.02 -4.58
CA HIS A 4 6.26 23.26 -4.23
C HIS A 4 5.86 21.79 -4.07
N GLU A 5 6.59 20.88 -4.72
CA GLU A 5 6.35 19.45 -4.54
C GLU A 5 6.52 19.08 -3.07
N PRO A 6 5.61 18.25 -2.50
CA PRO A 6 5.74 17.84 -1.11
C PRO A 6 7.00 16.97 -0.94
N ASN A 7 7.73 17.19 0.16
CA ASN A 7 8.79 16.27 0.54
C ASN A 7 8.17 14.95 1.01
N VAL A 8 8.52 13.84 0.37
CA VAL A 8 7.95 12.51 0.64
C VAL A 8 9.03 11.58 1.17
N THR A 9 8.75 10.97 2.32
CA THR A 9 9.59 9.92 2.91
C THR A 9 8.78 8.64 3.02
N HIS A 10 9.29 7.55 2.44
CA HIS A 10 8.66 6.24 2.56
C HIS A 10 9.07 5.60 3.88
N VAL A 11 8.07 5.21 4.68
CA VAL A 11 8.24 4.50 5.95
C VAL A 11 7.34 3.28 5.97
N CYS A 12 7.80 2.21 6.62
CA CYS A 12 7.04 0.96 6.79
C CYS A 12 6.53 0.41 5.45
N LYS A 13 7.43 -0.22 4.68
CA LYS A 13 7.13 -0.87 3.42
C LYS A 13 6.95 -2.37 3.65
N GLU A 14 5.86 -2.93 3.11
CA GLU A 14 5.59 -4.36 3.07
C GLU A 14 5.42 -4.76 1.60
N GLU A 15 6.12 -5.82 1.18
CA GLU A 15 6.05 -6.35 -0.18
C GLU A 15 5.79 -7.86 -0.11
N THR A 16 4.92 -8.36 -0.97
CA THR A 16 4.55 -9.77 -1.02
C THR A 16 4.27 -10.16 -2.46
N GLU A 17 4.76 -11.34 -2.86
CA GLU A 17 4.58 -11.92 -4.19
C GLU A 17 3.78 -13.21 -4.09
N CYS A 18 2.78 -13.39 -4.97
CA CYS A 18 1.88 -14.54 -4.94
C CYS A 18 1.13 -14.71 -6.27
N SER A 19 0.85 -15.96 -6.65
CA SER A 19 0.30 -16.34 -7.96
C SER A 19 -1.21 -16.60 -7.98
N SER A 20 -1.90 -16.48 -6.85
CA SER A 20 -3.32 -16.86 -6.73
C SER A 20 -4.01 -16.20 -5.53
N LEU A 21 -3.62 -14.97 -5.20
CA LEU A 21 -4.16 -14.27 -4.04
C LEU A 21 -5.53 -13.67 -4.37
N MET A 22 -6.59 -14.22 -3.76
CA MET A 22 -7.96 -13.70 -3.90
C MET A 22 -8.24 -12.57 -2.90
N ASP A 23 -7.74 -12.71 -1.67
CA ASP A 23 -7.92 -11.74 -0.59
C ASP A 23 -6.58 -11.45 0.08
N THR A 24 -6.36 -10.21 0.49
CA THR A 24 -5.15 -9.79 1.21
C THR A 24 -5.46 -8.84 2.34
N SER A 25 -4.62 -8.87 3.37
CA SER A 25 -4.63 -7.92 4.47
C SER A 25 -3.19 -7.57 4.82
N PHE A 26 -2.96 -6.34 5.26
CA PHE A 26 -1.63 -5.84 5.61
C PHE A 26 -1.69 -5.15 6.97
N ARG A 27 -0.54 -5.06 7.64
CA ARG A 27 -0.41 -4.33 8.90
C ARG A 27 0.82 -3.44 8.84
N LEU A 28 0.59 -2.16 8.58
CA LEU A 28 1.65 -1.17 8.58
C LEU A 28 1.73 -0.50 9.97
N PRO A 29 2.80 -0.72 10.75
CA PRO A 29 2.96 -0.01 12.01
C PRO A 29 3.24 1.47 11.71
N ILE A 30 2.67 2.37 12.51
CA ILE A 30 3.01 3.80 12.47
C ILE A 30 4.17 4.02 13.45
N PRO A 31 5.37 4.42 12.98
CA PRO A 31 6.49 4.66 13.88
C PRO A 31 6.19 5.84 14.80
N MET A 32 6.34 5.63 16.12
CA MET A 32 6.19 6.70 17.11
C MET A 32 7.25 7.81 17.00
N THR A 33 8.33 7.56 16.24
CA THR A 33 9.37 8.55 15.95
C THR A 33 8.95 9.59 14.91
N PHE A 34 7.85 9.35 14.19
CA PHE A 34 7.29 10.27 13.22
C PHE A 34 6.15 11.09 13.82
N SER A 35 5.95 12.30 13.29
CA SER A 35 4.91 13.20 13.80
C SER A 35 3.50 12.69 13.44
N PRO A 36 2.51 12.85 14.32
CA PRO A 36 1.11 12.75 13.94
C PRO A 36 0.73 13.79 12.87
N SER A 37 -0.44 13.65 12.25
CA SER A 37 -0.96 14.64 11.31
C SER A 37 -1.14 16.00 12.00
N PHE A 38 -0.64 17.06 11.38
CA PHE A 38 -0.87 18.44 11.84
C PHE A 38 -0.86 19.43 10.67
N ALA A 39 -1.54 20.55 10.86
CA ALA A 39 -1.53 21.66 9.92
C ALA A 39 -1.35 22.98 10.65
N THR A 40 -0.45 23.80 10.12
CA THR A 40 -0.21 25.19 10.52
C THR A 40 -0.30 26.07 9.28
N PRO A 41 -0.33 27.41 9.41
CA PRO A 41 -0.36 28.29 8.24
C PRO A 41 0.80 28.10 7.25
N ASN A 42 1.95 27.60 7.73
CA ASN A 42 3.17 27.49 6.93
C ASN A 42 3.54 26.04 6.56
N VAL A 43 3.09 25.07 7.36
CA VAL A 43 3.51 23.67 7.22
C VAL A 43 2.32 22.75 7.47
N ASN A 44 2.15 21.78 6.58
CA ASN A 44 1.21 20.68 6.74
C ASN A 44 2.00 19.37 6.72
N PHE A 45 1.78 18.53 7.73
CA PHE A 45 2.26 17.17 7.78
C PHE A 45 1.08 16.21 7.69
N LYS A 46 1.08 15.37 6.66
CA LYS A 46 0.04 14.38 6.41
C LYS A 46 0.62 13.02 6.12
N TRP A 47 -0.12 11.99 6.52
CA TRP A 47 0.20 10.61 6.22
C TRP A 47 -0.53 10.17 4.96
N ARG A 48 0.11 9.31 4.17
CA ARG A 48 -0.44 8.75 2.95
C ARG A 48 -0.10 7.29 2.87
N LEU A 49 -1.12 6.45 2.78
CA LEU A 49 -0.95 5.05 2.40
C LEU A 49 -0.78 4.99 0.90
N ARG A 50 0.28 4.31 0.45
CA ARG A 50 0.55 4.06 -0.95
C ARG A 50 0.51 2.56 -1.17
N PHE A 51 -0.26 2.18 -2.17
CA PHE A 51 -0.45 0.78 -2.51
C PHE A 51 -0.08 0.57 -3.96
N GLU A 52 0.62 -0.53 -4.19
CA GLU A 52 1.13 -0.90 -5.49
C GLU A 52 0.89 -2.38 -5.69
N PHE A 53 0.12 -2.72 -6.71
CA PHE A 53 -0.15 -4.09 -7.11
C PHE A 53 0.42 -4.30 -8.49
N THR A 54 1.23 -5.31 -8.62
CA THR A 54 1.68 -5.84 -9.91
C THR A 54 0.88 -7.10 -10.14
N ILE A 55 -0.02 -7.07 -11.14
CA ILE A 55 -0.90 -8.19 -11.48
C ILE A 55 -0.59 -8.67 -12.89
N SER A 56 -0.78 -9.95 -13.15
CA SER A 56 -0.69 -10.52 -14.50
C SER A 56 -1.98 -11.26 -14.80
N ASP A 57 -2.50 -11.10 -16.01
CA ASP A 57 -3.59 -11.89 -16.58
C ASP A 57 -3.08 -13.14 -17.32
N GLN A 58 -1.77 -13.27 -17.53
CA GLN A 58 -1.12 -14.36 -18.26
C GLN A 58 -0.81 -15.58 -17.37
N PHE A 59 -1.71 -15.89 -16.45
CA PHE A 59 -1.62 -17.10 -15.62
C PHE A 59 -2.37 -18.29 -16.24
N ASP A 60 -2.41 -18.38 -17.57
CA ASP A 60 -2.71 -19.63 -18.25
C ASP A 60 -1.50 -20.55 -18.04
N LEU A 61 -1.50 -21.27 -16.93
CA LEU A 61 -0.80 -22.54 -16.82
C LEU A 61 -1.50 -23.49 -17.79
N GLU A 62 -1.24 -23.34 -19.09
CA GLU A 62 -1.66 -24.33 -20.08
C GLU A 62 -1.01 -25.65 -19.66
N VAL A 63 -1.84 -26.51 -19.05
CA VAL A 63 -1.46 -27.86 -18.66
C VAL A 63 -1.20 -28.63 -19.97
N HIS A 64 0.00 -28.48 -20.51
CA HIS A 64 0.48 -29.27 -21.63
C HIS A 64 0.56 -30.73 -21.17
N GLU A 65 -0.07 -31.63 -21.92
CA GLU A 65 -0.10 -33.07 -21.59
C GLU A 65 1.31 -33.69 -21.48
N ASP A 66 2.34 -32.99 -22.02
CA ASP A 66 3.75 -33.34 -21.92
C ASP A 66 4.38 -32.86 -20.61
N LEU A 67 4.37 -33.73 -19.60
CA LEU A 67 4.92 -33.56 -18.25
C LEU A 67 6.37 -33.01 -18.21
N GLU A 68 7.17 -33.21 -19.27
CA GLU A 68 8.57 -32.76 -19.35
C GLU A 68 8.72 -31.24 -19.60
N ASN A 69 7.73 -30.58 -20.23
CA ASN A 69 7.76 -29.14 -20.50
C ASN A 69 7.01 -28.30 -19.45
N MET A 70 6.37 -28.95 -18.48
CA MET A 70 5.44 -28.36 -17.51
C MET A 70 6.11 -27.66 -16.31
N LEU A 71 7.44 -27.72 -16.22
CA LEU A 71 8.20 -27.23 -15.06
C LEU A 71 8.97 -25.92 -15.32
N GLN A 72 8.83 -25.32 -16.50
CA GLN A 72 9.55 -24.10 -16.83
C GLN A 72 8.66 -22.88 -16.57
N ALA A 73 9.13 -21.98 -15.70
CA ALA A 73 8.51 -20.67 -15.54
C ALA A 73 8.60 -19.89 -16.87
N PRO A 74 7.56 -19.12 -17.23
CA PRO A 74 7.63 -18.25 -18.41
C PRO A 74 8.84 -17.33 -18.33
N MET A 75 9.55 -17.16 -19.45
CA MET A 75 10.73 -16.29 -19.52
C MET A 75 10.36 -14.81 -19.36
N GLU A 76 9.15 -14.44 -19.77
CA GLU A 76 8.61 -13.09 -19.65
C GLU A 76 7.12 -13.20 -19.33
N VAL A 77 6.66 -12.37 -18.40
CA VAL A 77 5.26 -12.30 -17.97
C VAL A 77 4.80 -10.86 -18.17
N SER A 78 3.74 -10.66 -18.94
CA SER A 78 3.10 -9.35 -19.05
C SER A 78 2.46 -9.00 -17.71
N VAL A 79 2.79 -7.81 -17.20
CA VAL A 79 2.27 -7.32 -15.91
C VAL A 79 1.64 -5.96 -16.06
N ASN A 80 0.51 -5.79 -15.40
CA ASN A 80 -0.16 -4.52 -15.20
C ASN A 80 0.12 -4.02 -13.78
N ARG A 81 0.47 -2.74 -13.67
CA ARG A 81 0.70 -2.10 -12.38
C ARG A 81 -0.46 -1.20 -12.01
N LEU A 82 -1.11 -1.50 -10.90
CA LEU A 82 -2.11 -0.65 -10.26
C LEU A 82 -1.45 0.09 -9.11
N GLN A 83 -1.58 1.40 -9.10
CA GLN A 83 -1.08 2.24 -8.01
C GLN A 83 -2.22 3.08 -7.47
N TRP A 84 -2.42 3.04 -6.16
CA TRP A 84 -3.37 3.91 -5.49
C TRP A 84 -2.74 4.57 -4.26
N SER A 85 -3.32 5.70 -3.84
CA SER A 85 -2.88 6.40 -2.65
C SER A 85 -4.08 6.99 -1.91
N CYS A 86 -4.06 6.88 -0.59
CA CYS A 86 -5.10 7.41 0.29
C CYS A 86 -4.45 8.23 1.40
N ASP A 87 -4.90 9.47 1.58
CA ASP A 87 -4.46 10.30 2.70
C ASP A 87 -5.17 9.82 3.98
N ILE A 88 -4.40 9.64 5.06
CA ILE A 88 -4.95 9.23 6.35
C ILE A 88 -4.62 10.26 7.43
N PHE A 89 -5.45 10.29 8.47
CA PHE A 89 -5.21 11.14 9.63
C PHE A 89 -4.66 10.31 10.78
N VAL A 90 -3.41 10.59 11.18
CA VAL A 90 -2.79 9.95 12.34
C VAL A 90 -2.91 10.90 13.51
N LEU A 91 -3.62 10.48 14.55
CA LEU A 91 -3.82 11.29 15.74
C LEU A 91 -2.73 11.01 16.78
N PRO A 92 -2.31 12.02 17.56
CA PRO A 92 -1.47 11.80 18.73
C PRO A 92 -2.13 10.83 19.71
N SER A 93 -1.35 9.97 20.37
CA SER A 93 -1.82 8.99 21.37
C SER A 93 -2.20 9.64 22.70
N THR A 94 -3.09 10.63 22.69
CA THR A 94 -3.67 11.22 23.90
C THR A 94 -4.94 10.46 24.29
N PRO A 95 -5.29 10.39 25.59
CA PRO A 95 -6.50 9.69 26.05
C PRO A 95 -7.79 10.16 25.35
N PHE A 96 -7.86 11.44 24.99
CA PHE A 96 -9.00 12.02 24.26
C PHE A 96 -9.13 11.44 22.84
N ASN A 97 -8.01 11.28 22.13
CA ASN A 97 -8.02 10.80 20.75
C ASN A 97 -8.31 9.29 20.65
N ILE A 98 -7.97 8.51 21.68
CA ILE A 98 -8.27 7.07 21.71
C ILE A 98 -9.79 6.83 21.77
N ALA A 99 -10.55 7.76 22.36
CA ALA A 99 -12.00 7.68 22.43
C ALA A 99 -12.70 8.11 21.13
N LEU A 100 -11.98 8.63 20.14
CA LEU A 100 -12.48 8.96 18.80
C LEU A 100 -12.54 7.68 17.94
N THR A 101 -13.22 6.64 18.43
CA THR A 101 -13.64 5.48 17.64
C THR A 101 -15.05 5.75 17.13
N ASP A 102 -15.22 6.80 16.34
CA ASP A 102 -16.47 6.97 15.60
C ASP A 102 -16.37 6.04 14.38
N GLU A 103 -17.33 5.14 14.23
CA GLU A 103 -17.42 4.13 13.17
C GLU A 103 -17.44 4.75 11.75
N SER A 104 -17.55 6.08 11.65
CA SER A 104 -17.47 6.84 10.41
C SER A 104 -16.05 7.19 9.93
N ILE A 105 -14.99 6.76 10.62
CA ILE A 105 -13.58 7.09 10.27
C ILE A 105 -12.80 5.89 9.70
N PHE A 106 -13.42 4.71 9.59
CA PHE A 106 -12.80 3.57 8.91
C PHE A 106 -13.39 3.38 7.52
N ILE A 107 -12.65 3.91 6.52
CA ILE A 107 -12.75 3.67 5.06
C ILE A 107 -14.06 4.13 4.40
#